data_AF-A0A2T3W4W0-F1
#
_entry.id   AF-A0A2T3W4W0-F1
#
_cell.length_a   1.000
_cell.length_b   1.000
_cell.length_c   1.000
_cell.angle_alpha   90.00
_cell.angle_beta   90.00
_cell.angle_gamma   90.00
#
_symmetry.space_group_name_H-M   'P 1'
#
loop_
_entity.id
_entity.type
_entity.pdbx_description
1 polymer ?
#
loop_
_entity_poly.entity_id
_entity_poly.type
_entity_poly.pdbx_seq_one_letter_code
_entity_poly.pdbx_strand_id
1 'polypeptide(L)'
;MPEEVIREFGFVLRAVQNGGQHSSIKVWKGEAGVYEIRISNSDSTFRTVYLVNLSTGIYVLHAFQKKSSTGIKTSQLDKDMVAARFSKAKQIHEELLAEKDKSNEVRKVAKKKGR
;
A
#
# COMPACT_ATOMS: atom_id res chain seq x y z
N MET A 1 4.20 -10.47 13.38
CA MET A 1 4.58 -11.37 12.25
C MET A 1 6.00 -11.85 12.49
N PRO A 2 6.40 -13.05 12.03
CA PRO A 2 7.79 -13.50 12.03
C PRO A 2 8.67 -12.52 11.26
N GLU A 3 9.90 -12.34 11.72
CA GLU A 3 10.82 -11.36 11.13
C GLU A 3 11.17 -11.64 9.67
N GLU A 4 11.33 -12.90 9.31
CA GLU A 4 11.63 -13.31 7.93
C GLU A 4 10.57 -12.81 6.95
N VAL A 5 9.29 -12.90 7.35
CA VAL A 5 8.19 -12.39 6.53
C VAL A 5 8.22 -10.87 6.46
N ILE A 6 8.57 -10.17 7.54
CA ILE A 6 8.72 -8.71 7.53
C ILE A 6 9.85 -8.29 6.57
N ARG A 7 10.97 -8.99 6.59
CA ARG A 7 12.10 -8.75 5.67
C ARG A 7 11.69 -8.93 4.22
N GLU A 8 11.02 -10.03 3.92
CA GLU A 8 10.54 -10.32 2.56
C GLU A 8 9.51 -9.28 2.09
N PHE A 9 8.56 -8.87 2.95
CA PHE A 9 7.67 -7.74 2.63
C PHE A 9 8.44 -6.46 2.36
N GLY A 10 9.45 -6.14 3.17
CA GLY A 10 10.31 -4.97 2.97
C GLY A 10 11.03 -5.00 1.63
N PHE A 11 11.55 -6.16 1.23
CA PHE A 11 12.19 -6.36 -0.07
C PHE A 11 11.20 -6.11 -1.22
N VAL A 12 10.01 -6.70 -1.16
CA VAL A 12 8.95 -6.49 -2.16
C VAL A 12 8.52 -5.02 -2.21
N LEU A 13 8.25 -4.39 -1.07
CA LEU A 13 7.84 -2.98 -1.01
C LEU A 13 8.91 -2.07 -1.62
N ARG A 14 10.19 -2.30 -1.32
CA ARG A 14 11.29 -1.55 -1.92
C ARG A 14 11.33 -1.71 -3.44
N ALA A 15 11.06 -2.90 -3.96
CA ALA A 15 10.96 -3.11 -5.40
C ALA A 15 9.82 -2.26 -6.00
N VAL A 16 8.63 -2.29 -5.39
CA VAL A 16 7.47 -1.51 -5.88
C VAL A 16 7.71 -0.01 -5.80
N GLN A 17 8.36 0.48 -4.73
CA GLN A 17 8.72 1.90 -4.60
C GLN A 17 9.62 2.39 -5.73
N ASN A 18 10.48 1.52 -6.25
CA ASN A 18 11.36 1.83 -7.38
C ASN A 18 10.72 1.52 -8.75
N GLY A 19 9.41 1.24 -8.81
CA GLY A 19 8.70 0.91 -10.04
C GLY A 19 8.89 -0.53 -10.53
N GLY A 20 9.55 -1.39 -9.74
CA GLY A 20 9.74 -2.80 -10.03
C GLY A 20 8.48 -3.63 -9.75
N GLN A 21 8.41 -4.81 -10.36
CA GLN A 21 7.39 -5.83 -10.08
C GLN A 21 8.01 -7.00 -9.31
N HIS A 22 7.18 -7.68 -8.51
CA HIS A 22 7.57 -8.91 -7.80
C HIS A 22 6.51 -9.97 -8.02
N SER A 23 6.91 -11.24 -8.16
CA SER A 23 6.02 -12.37 -8.43
C SER A 23 4.95 -12.57 -7.35
N SER A 24 5.27 -12.18 -6.11
CA SER A 24 4.39 -12.22 -4.93
C SER A 24 3.27 -11.18 -4.95
N ILE A 25 3.32 -10.19 -5.85
CA ILE A 25 2.29 -9.16 -6.00
C ILE A 25 1.16 -9.72 -6.87
N LYS A 26 -0.07 -9.60 -6.39
CA LYS A 26 -1.30 -9.94 -7.12
C LYS A 26 -2.25 -8.74 -7.08
N VAL A 27 -3.13 -8.66 -8.07
CA VAL A 27 -4.21 -7.67 -8.08
C VAL A 27 -5.29 -8.10 -7.09
N TRP A 28 -5.70 -7.18 -6.23
CA TRP A 28 -6.81 -7.42 -5.31
C TRP A 28 -8.14 -7.41 -6.06
N LYS A 29 -9.02 -8.39 -5.77
CA LYS A 29 -10.33 -8.54 -6.42
C LYS A 29 -11.44 -7.66 -5.78
N GLY A 30 -11.07 -6.51 -5.23
CA GLY A 30 -12.01 -5.55 -4.64
C GLY A 30 -11.82 -4.19 -5.28
N GLU A 31 -11.28 -3.25 -4.53
CA GLU A 31 -11.04 -1.88 -4.95
C GLU A 31 -9.99 -1.83 -6.07
N ALA A 32 -10.32 -1.14 -7.17
CA ALA A 32 -9.41 -0.96 -8.29
C ALA A 32 -8.13 -0.23 -7.85
N GLY A 33 -6.99 -0.73 -8.31
CA GLY A 33 -5.66 -0.17 -7.97
C GLY A 33 -5.11 -0.64 -6.63
N VAL A 34 -5.82 -1.51 -5.90
CA VAL A 34 -5.27 -2.21 -4.74
C VAL A 34 -4.55 -3.48 -5.19
N TYR A 35 -3.39 -3.70 -4.59
CA TYR A 35 -2.57 -4.89 -4.78
C TYR A 35 -2.44 -5.63 -3.47
N GLU A 36 -2.21 -6.94 -3.57
CA GLU A 36 -1.95 -7.81 -2.44
C GLU A 36 -0.55 -8.44 -2.61
N ILE A 37 0.30 -8.36 -1.59
CA ILE A 37 1.53 -9.13 -1.51
C ILE A 37 1.23 -10.38 -0.69
N ARG A 38 1.44 -11.56 -1.26
CA ARG A 38 1.24 -12.84 -0.57
C ARG A 38 2.58 -13.50 -0.27
N ILE A 39 2.83 -13.78 1.01
CA ILE A 39 4.00 -14.51 1.48
C ILE A 39 3.52 -15.69 2.32
N SER A 40 3.96 -16.90 1.95
CA SER A 40 3.71 -18.14 2.69
C SER A 40 4.95 -18.56 3.47
N ASN A 41 4.77 -19.04 4.69
CA ASN A 41 5.80 -19.81 5.41
C ASN A 41 5.39 -21.29 5.47
N SER A 42 6.35 -22.17 5.80
CA SER A 42 6.22 -23.63 5.94
C SER A 42 4.97 -24.09 6.72
N ASP A 43 4.52 -23.28 7.67
CA ASP A 43 3.45 -23.65 8.61
C ASP A 43 2.05 -23.22 8.14
N SER A 44 1.79 -23.28 6.83
CA SER A 44 0.45 -23.03 6.21
C SER A 44 -0.17 -21.66 6.50
N THR A 45 0.66 -20.68 6.86
CA THR A 45 0.21 -19.33 7.18
C THR A 45 0.43 -18.40 5.99
N PHE A 46 -0.65 -17.91 5.40
CA PHE A 46 -0.60 -16.85 4.40
C PHE A 46 -0.64 -15.50 5.10
N ARG A 47 0.37 -14.67 4.88
CA ARG A 47 0.33 -13.27 5.28
C ARG A 47 0.09 -12.44 4.03
N THR A 48 -0.93 -11.59 4.09
CA THR A 48 -1.28 -10.71 2.99
C THR A 48 -1.11 -9.28 3.42
N VAL A 49 -0.38 -8.50 2.62
CA VAL A 49 -0.30 -7.05 2.75
C VAL A 49 -1.06 -6.44 1.58
N TYR A 50 -2.09 -5.64 1.87
CA TYR A 50 -2.78 -4.85 0.85
C TYR A 50 -2.14 -3.47 0.75
N LEU A 51 -1.89 -3.02 -0.47
CA LEU A 51 -1.31 -1.72 -0.75
C LEU A 51 -1.96 -1.05 -1.95
N VAL A 52 -1.90 0.28 -1.99
CA VAL A 52 -2.20 1.07 -3.19
C VAL A 52 -0.99 1.93 -3.52
N ASN A 53 -0.66 2.03 -4.81
CA ASN A 53 0.31 2.98 -5.31
C ASN A 53 -0.42 4.23 -5.84
N LEU A 54 -0.26 5.35 -5.15
CA LEU A 54 -0.79 6.66 -5.55
C LEU A 54 0.39 7.57 -5.91
N SER A 55 0.15 8.68 -6.61
CA SER A 55 1.27 9.53 -7.08
C SER A 55 2.07 10.19 -5.95
N THR A 56 1.54 10.23 -4.73
CA THR A 56 2.27 10.69 -3.54
C THR A 56 3.13 9.60 -2.89
N GLY A 57 2.86 8.32 -3.18
CA GLY A 57 3.58 7.19 -2.61
C GLY A 57 2.76 5.91 -2.48
N ILE A 58 3.36 4.91 -1.83
CA ILE A 58 2.72 3.62 -1.55
C ILE A 58 2.10 3.65 -0.15
N TYR A 59 0.83 3.25 -0.07
CA TYR A 59 0.08 3.16 1.17
C TYR A 59 -0.15 1.70 1.50
N VAL A 60 0.37 1.25 2.65
CA VAL A 60 0.05 -0.07 3.20
C VAL A 60 -1.28 0.03 3.94
N LEU A 61 -2.32 -0.62 3.40
CA LEU A 61 -3.68 -0.56 3.92
C LEU A 61 -3.86 -1.54 5.08
N HIS A 62 -3.44 -2.78 4.91
CA HIS A 62 -3.63 -3.78 5.95
C HIS A 62 -2.62 -4.90 5.80
N ALA A 63 -2.18 -5.46 6.93
CA ALA A 63 -1.30 -6.61 7.00
C ALA A 63 -1.84 -7.58 8.04
N PHE A 64 -2.17 -8.80 7.63
CA PHE A 64 -2.79 -9.78 8.53
C PHE A 64 -2.29 -11.18 8.26
N GLN A 65 -2.40 -12.01 9.30
CA GLN A 65 -2.09 -13.43 9.25
C GLN A 65 -3.38 -14.20 9.00
N LYS A 66 -3.48 -14.85 7.86
CA LYS A 66 -4.58 -15.77 7.58
C LYS A 66 -4.36 -17.07 8.37
N LYS A 67 -5.31 -17.41 9.24
CA LYS A 67 -5.24 -18.60 10.12
C LYS A 67 -5.84 -19.87 9.51
N SER A 68 -6.52 -19.80 8.36
CA SER A 68 -7.13 -20.97 7.71
C SER A 68 -6.36 -21.35 6.44
N SER A 69 -5.96 -22.61 6.36
CA SER A 69 -5.38 -23.26 5.17
C SER A 69 -6.43 -23.63 4.12
N THR A 70 -7.70 -23.75 4.51
CA THR A 70 -8.80 -24.26 3.67
C THR A 70 -9.63 -23.19 2.98
N GLY A 71 -9.69 -21.97 3.54
CA GLY A 71 -10.45 -20.89 2.93
C GLY A 71 -9.56 -19.97 2.10
N ILE A 72 -9.34 -20.19 0.81
CA ILE A 72 -8.62 -19.25 -0.08
C ILE A 72 -9.25 -17.83 -0.07
N LYS A 73 -10.52 -17.71 0.38
CA LYS A 73 -11.24 -16.44 0.53
C LYS A 73 -10.72 -15.61 1.70
N THR A 74 -10.52 -14.31 1.45
CA THR A 74 -10.34 -13.28 2.48
C THR A 74 -11.66 -13.10 3.24
N SER A 75 -11.61 -12.96 4.57
CA SER A 75 -12.82 -12.77 5.40
C SER A 75 -13.52 -11.46 5.05
N GLN A 76 -14.84 -11.37 5.24
CA GLN A 76 -15.57 -10.13 4.95
C GLN A 76 -15.04 -8.97 5.79
N LEU A 77 -14.72 -9.21 7.07
CA LEU A 77 -14.13 -8.24 7.96
C LEU A 77 -12.82 -7.65 7.41
N ASP A 78 -11.93 -8.49 6.87
CA ASP A 78 -10.67 -8.02 6.28
C ASP A 78 -10.92 -7.20 5.01
N LYS A 79 -11.92 -7.57 4.20
CA LYS A 79 -12.31 -6.79 3.01
C LYS A 79 -12.82 -5.40 3.41
N ASP A 80 -13.71 -5.34 4.40
CA ASP A 80 -14.29 -4.08 4.87
C ASP A 80 -13.20 -3.17 5.46
N MET A 81 -12.23 -3.75 6.18
CA MET A 81 -11.06 -3.01 6.66
C MET A 81 -10.19 -2.45 5.52
N VAL A 82 -9.98 -3.22 4.44
CA VAL A 82 -9.24 -2.75 3.26
C VAL A 82 -9.98 -1.60 2.58
N ALA A 83 -11.29 -1.74 2.38
CA ALA A 83 -12.13 -0.72 1.78
C ALA A 83 -12.10 0.59 2.56
N ALA A 84 -12.31 0.53 3.88
CA ALA A 84 -12.28 1.70 4.76
C ALA A 84 -10.92 2.41 4.72
N ARG A 85 -9.83 1.64 4.80
CA ARG A 85 -8.46 2.21 4.78
C ARG A 85 -8.05 2.72 3.40
N PHE A 86 -8.57 2.15 2.32
CA PHE A 86 -8.36 2.65 0.97
C PHE A 86 -8.97 4.05 0.79
N SER A 87 -10.21 4.24 1.26
CA SER A 87 -10.85 5.57 1.28
C SER A 87 -10.02 6.58 2.08
N LYS A 88 -9.50 6.16 3.24
CA LYS A 88 -8.64 7.03 4.05
C LYS A 88 -7.31 7.36 3.36
N ALA A 89 -6.70 6.40 2.67
CA ALA A 89 -5.47 6.61 1.90
C ALA A 89 -5.67 7.63 0.78
N LYS A 90 -6.82 7.60 0.08
CA LYS A 90 -7.18 8.61 -0.94
C LYS A 90 -7.30 10.01 -0.36
N GLN A 91 -7.96 10.16 0.80
CA GLN A 91 -8.06 11.46 1.46
C GLN A 91 -6.69 12.03 1.83
N ILE A 92 -5.81 11.20 2.42
CA ILE A 92 -4.44 11.61 2.77
C ILE A 92 -3.66 11.98 1.50
N HIS A 93 -3.85 11.22 0.41
CA HIS A 93 -3.23 11.51 -0.87
C HIS A 93 -3.65 12.88 -1.44
N GLU A 94 -4.95 13.19 -1.41
CA GLU A 94 -5.50 14.48 -1.85
C GLU A 94 -4.96 15.64 -1.01
N GLU A 95 -4.91 15.49 0.32
CA GLU A 95 -4.35 16.49 1.23
C GLU A 95 -2.88 16.78 0.92
N LEU A 96 -2.07 15.73 0.72
CA LEU A 96 -0.66 15.87 0.35
C LEU A 96 -0.45 16.53 -1.02
N LEU A 97 -1.35 16.32 -1.98
CA LEU A 97 -1.30 17.03 -3.26
C LEU A 97 -1.59 18.53 -3.06
N ALA A 98 -2.63 18.86 -2.30
CA ALA A 98 -2.99 20.25 -2.01
C ALA A 98 -1.88 21.01 -1.26
N GLU A 99 -1.17 20.35 -0.34
CA GLU A 99 -0.01 20.93 0.35
C GLU A 99 1.18 21.17 -0.59
N LYS A 100 1.46 20.22 -1.49
CA LYS A 100 2.53 20.36 -2.51
C LYS A 100 2.25 21.53 -3.45
N ASP A 101 1.01 21.71 -3.88
CA ASP A 101 0.62 22.80 -4.77
C ASP A 101 0.79 24.17 -4.09
N LYS A 102 0.35 24.30 -2.83
CA LYS A 102 0.57 25.52 -2.02
C LYS A 102 2.07 25.82 -1.86
N SER A 103 2.87 24.80 -1.55
CA SER A 103 4.32 24.95 -1.38
C SER A 103 5.02 25.38 -2.67
N ASN A 104 4.60 24.83 -3.81
CA ASN A 104 5.12 25.20 -5.12
C ASN A 104 4.79 26.64 -5.50
N GLU A 105 3.58 27.12 -5.18
CA GLU A 105 3.17 28.51 -5.45
C GLU A 105 3.98 29.51 -4.62
N VAL A 106 4.18 29.24 -3.32
CA VAL A 106 5.03 30.07 -2.45
C VAL A 106 6.46 30.16 -2.99
N ARG A 107 7.03 29.04 -3.43
CA ARG A 107 8.37 28.99 -4.04
C ARG A 107 8.46 29.81 -5.34
N LYS A 108 7.41 29.83 -6.18
CA LYS A 108 7.36 30.66 -7.39
C LYS A 108 7.33 32.15 -7.07
N VAL A 109 6.50 32.55 -6.10
CA VAL A 109 6.39 33.96 -5.67
C VAL A 109 7.72 34.47 -5.09
N ALA A 110 8.39 33.66 -4.26
CA ALA A 110 9.70 33.99 -3.69
C ALA A 110 10.77 34.20 -4.77
N LYS A 111 10.82 33.34 -5.80
CA LYS A 111 11.75 33.48 -6.93
C LYS A 111 11.47 34.72 -7.80
N LYS A 112 10.23 35.18 -7.89
CA LYS A 112 9.84 36.37 -8.68
C LYS A 112 10.18 37.68 -7.98
N LYS A 113 10.22 37.71 -6.64
CA LYS A 113 10.58 38.90 -5.83
C LYS A 113 12.09 39.12 -5.64
N GLY A 114 12.90 38.09 -5.87
CA GLY A 114 14.37 38.18 -5.76
C GLY A 114 15.10 38.46 -7.08
N ARG A 115 14.39 38.95 -8.09
CA ARG A 115 14.90 39.23 -9.44
C ARG A 115 14.62 40.67 -9.83
#